data_AF-A0A2W6NTZ2-F1
#
_entry.id   AF-A0A2W6NTZ2-F1
#
_cell.length_a   1.000
_cell.length_b   1.000
_cell.length_c   1.000
_cell.angle_alpha   90.00
_cell.angle_beta   90.00
_cell.angle_gamma   90.00
#
_symmetry.space_group_name_H-M   'P 1'
#
loop_
_entity.id
_entity.type
_entity.pdbx_description
1 polymer ?
#
loop_
_entity_poly.entity_id
_entity_poly.type
_entity_poly.pdbx_seq_one_letter_code
_entity_poly.pdbx_strand_id
1 'polypeptide(L)'
;MSGGLVTAAYIVAAILFIFSLAGLSKHETSRQGNNFGIAGMAIALIATIFGPDTGNVGWILLAMVIGGAIGIRLAKKVEMTEMPELVAILHSFVGLAAV
;
A
#
# COMPACT_ATOMS: atom_id res chain seq x y z
N MET A 1 19.70 -1.44 4.97
CA MET A 1 19.61 -0.05 5.48
C MET A 1 19.98 -0.03 6.96
N SER A 2 20.48 1.08 7.50
CA SER A 2 20.67 1.19 8.96
C SER A 2 19.30 1.25 9.65
N GLY A 3 19.18 0.70 10.86
CA GLY A 3 17.91 0.68 11.60
C GLY A 3 17.30 2.07 11.79
N GLY A 4 18.14 3.07 12.09
CA GLY A 4 17.69 4.46 12.21
C GLY A 4 17.09 5.04 10.92
N LEU A 5 17.62 4.67 9.74
CA LEU A 5 17.08 5.11 8.46
C LEU A 5 15.74 4.44 8.15
N VAL A 6 15.56 3.17 8.54
CA VAL A 6 14.27 2.46 8.42
C VAL A 6 13.21 3.13 9.28
N THR A 7 13.53 3.45 10.54
CA THR A 7 12.61 4.17 11.44
C THR A 7 12.24 5.55 10.88
N ALA A 8 13.20 6.31 10.37
CA ALA A 8 12.93 7.60 9.74
C ALA A 8 12.01 7.45 8.52
N ALA A 9 12.23 6.45 7.67
CA ALA A 9 11.38 6.16 6.52
C ALA A 9 9.94 5.82 6.93
N TYR A 10 9.75 5.04 8.01
CA TYR A 10 8.42 4.75 8.54
C TYR A 10 7.70 5.99 9.08
N ILE A 11 8.42 6.92 9.73
CA ILE A 11 7.84 8.20 10.18
C ILE A 11 7.38 9.02 8.96
N VAL A 12 8.22 9.11 7.92
CA VAL A 12 7.85 9.82 6.68
C VAL A 12 6.63 9.16 6.02
N ALA A 13 6.61 7.83 5.92
CA ALA A 13 5.47 7.11 5.36
C ALA A 13 4.18 7.35 6.17
N ALA A 14 4.25 7.35 7.51
CA ALA A 14 3.12 7.64 8.38
C ALA A 14 2.56 9.06 8.15
N ILE A 15 3.43 10.06 8.02
CA ILE A 15 3.01 11.44 7.71
C ILE A 15 2.32 11.51 6.34
N LEU A 16 2.84 10.80 5.33
CA LEU A 16 2.21 10.74 4.00
C LEU A 16 0.84 10.05 4.03
N PHE A 17 0.65 9.02 4.84
CA PHE A 17 -0.67 8.40 5.03
C PHE A 17 -1.66 9.36 5.71
N ILE A 18 -1.21 10.16 6.67
CA ILE A 18 -2.05 11.21 7.28
C ILE A 18 -2.48 12.24 6.22
N PHE A 19 -1.55 12.71 5.37
CA PHE A 19 -1.89 13.62 4.27
C PHE A 19 -2.75 12.97 3.19
N SER A 20 -2.62 11.67 2.96
CA SER A 20 -3.50 10.92 2.06
C SER A 20 -4.95 10.96 2.55
N LEU A 21 -5.20 10.64 3.83
CA LEU A 21 -6.53 10.66 4.42
C LEU A 21 -7.12 12.08 4.47
N ALA A 22 -6.30 13.08 4.81
CA ALA A 22 -6.71 14.49 4.79
C ALA A 22 -7.09 14.95 3.37
N GLY A 23 -6.31 14.56 2.36
CA GLY A 23 -6.56 14.93 0.96
C GLY A 23 -7.78 14.24 0.37
N LEU A 24 -8.05 12.98 0.72
CA LEU A 24 -9.22 12.22 0.26
C LEU A 24 -10.54 12.76 0.82
N SER A 25 -10.50 13.48 1.95
CA SER A 25 -11.70 14.07 2.58
C SER A 25 -12.28 15.26 1.83
N LYS A 26 -11.59 15.80 0.81
CA LYS A 26 -12.08 16.91 -0.04
C LYS A 26 -11.95 16.54 -1.51
N HIS A 27 -12.99 16.77 -2.31
CA HIS A 27 -12.97 16.44 -3.74
C HIS A 27 -11.85 17.15 -4.50
N GLU A 28 -11.59 18.43 -4.19
CA GLU A 28 -10.56 19.27 -4.80
C GLU A 28 -9.15 18.69 -4.63
N THR A 29 -8.86 18.10 -3.46
CA THR A 29 -7.54 17.53 -3.12
C THR A 29 -7.48 16.02 -3.26
N SER A 30 -8.57 15.36 -3.65
CA SER A 30 -8.68 13.88 -3.68
C SER A 30 -7.57 13.19 -4.48
N ARG A 31 -7.22 13.73 -5.66
CA ARG A 31 -6.13 13.21 -6.49
C ARG A 31 -4.77 13.34 -5.80
N GLN A 32 -4.53 14.48 -5.15
CA GLN A 32 -3.30 14.72 -4.41
C GLN A 32 -3.20 13.80 -3.19
N GLY A 33 -4.32 13.60 -2.48
CA GLY A 33 -4.44 12.64 -1.38
C GLY A 33 -4.03 11.23 -1.82
N ASN A 34 -4.59 10.73 -2.94
CA ASN A 34 -4.22 9.42 -3.46
C ASN A 34 -2.72 9.30 -3.80
N ASN A 35 -2.11 10.36 -4.36
CA ASN A 35 -0.67 10.37 -4.66
C ASN A 35 0.19 10.29 -3.39
N PHE A 36 -0.22 10.95 -2.30
CA PHE A 36 0.47 10.81 -1.00
C PHE A 36 0.37 9.39 -0.47
N GLY A 37 -0.78 8.73 -0.61
CA GLY A 37 -0.96 7.33 -0.21
C GLY A 37 -0.05 6.38 -1.00
N ILE A 38 0.05 6.56 -2.32
CA ILE A 38 0.96 5.78 -3.17
C ILE A 38 2.43 5.99 -2.75
N ALA A 39 2.84 7.25 -2.55
CA ALA A 39 4.20 7.56 -2.12
C ALA A 39 4.54 6.98 -0.74
N GLY A 40 3.60 7.09 0.22
CA GLY A 40 3.76 6.53 1.56
C GLY A 40 3.91 5.01 1.55
N MET A 41 3.05 4.31 0.79
CA MET A 41 3.14 2.86 0.64
C MET A 41 4.44 2.43 -0.04
N ALA A 42 4.89 3.14 -1.09
CA ALA A 42 6.15 2.84 -1.75
C ALA A 42 7.36 2.98 -0.81
N ILE A 43 7.41 4.06 -0.01
CA ILE A 43 8.48 4.28 0.97
C ILE A 43 8.47 3.19 2.04
N ALA A 44 7.30 2.84 2.57
CA ALA A 44 7.17 1.79 3.58
C ALA A 44 7.68 0.44 3.04
N LEU A 45 7.23 0.03 1.85
CA LEU A 45 7.66 -1.23 1.23
C LEU A 45 9.17 -1.25 0.96
N ILE A 46 9.75 -0.18 0.43
CA ILE A 46 11.20 -0.10 0.20
C ILE A 46 11.96 -0.22 1.54
N ALA A 47 11.53 0.52 2.57
CA ALA A 47 12.18 0.48 3.88
C ALA A 47 12.10 -0.92 4.52
N THR A 48 10.97 -1.61 4.38
CA THR A 48 10.79 -2.97 4.87
C THR A 48 11.60 -3.98 4.07
N ILE A 49 11.64 -3.90 2.74
CA ILE A 49 12.37 -4.86 1.91
C ILE A 49 13.89 -4.72 2.06
N PHE A 50 14.39 -3.50 2.20
CA PHE A 50 15.83 -3.23 2.37
C PHE A 50 16.25 -3.06 3.84
N GLY A 51 15.37 -3.43 4.77
CA GLY A 51 15.64 -3.44 6.20
C GLY A 51 16.70 -4.49 6.59
N PRO A 52 17.31 -4.36 7.78
CA PRO A 52 18.35 -5.26 8.25
C PRO A 52 17.85 -6.69 8.52
N ASP A 53 16.55 -6.86 8.81
CA ASP A 53 15.96 -8.15 9.21
C ASP A 53 15.32 -8.92 8.03
N THR A 54 15.48 -8.42 6.80
CA THR A 54 14.75 -8.96 5.64
C THR A 54 15.51 -10.12 4.99
N GLY A 55 14.91 -11.32 5.06
CA GLY A 55 15.37 -12.50 4.34
C GLY A 55 14.58 -12.75 3.05
N ASN A 56 15.13 -13.59 2.16
CA ASN A 56 14.43 -14.16 1.01
C ASN A 56 13.70 -13.14 0.11
N VAL A 57 14.34 -12.00 -0.17
CA VAL A 57 13.77 -10.89 -0.96
C VAL A 57 13.20 -11.35 -2.31
N GLY A 58 13.81 -12.35 -2.97
CA GLY A 58 13.29 -12.91 -4.22
C GLY A 58 11.87 -13.47 -4.11
N TRP A 59 11.56 -14.18 -3.01
CA TRP A 59 10.22 -14.70 -2.75
C TRP A 59 9.22 -13.60 -2.42
N ILE A 60 9.65 -12.57 -1.67
CA ILE A 60 8.83 -11.40 -1.35
C ILE A 60 8.41 -10.69 -2.65
N LEU A 61 9.38 -10.40 -3.52
CA LEU A 61 9.10 -9.74 -4.80
C LEU A 61 8.21 -10.58 -5.71
N LEU A 62 8.43 -11.90 -5.76
CA LEU A 62 7.59 -12.80 -6.54
C LEU A 62 6.13 -12.77 -6.05
N ALA A 63 5.92 -12.90 -4.73
CA ALA A 63 4.59 -12.83 -4.13
C ALA A 63 3.92 -11.47 -4.37
N MET A 64 4.66 -10.38 -4.24
CA MET A 64 4.17 -9.02 -4.51
C MET A 64 3.74 -8.84 -5.96
N VAL A 65 4.53 -9.34 -6.92
CA VAL A 65 4.20 -9.25 -8.35
C VAL A 65 2.94 -10.05 -8.67
N ILE A 66 2.83 -11.27 -8.14
CA ILE A 66 1.64 -12.11 -8.35
C ILE A 66 0.40 -11.45 -7.74
N GLY A 67 0.45 -11.07 -6.46
CA GLY A 67 -0.67 -10.43 -5.77
C GLY A 67 -1.06 -9.09 -6.39
N GLY A 68 -0.07 -8.26 -6.72
CA GLY A 68 -0.28 -6.97 -7.39
C GLY A 68 -0.90 -7.10 -8.78
N ALA A 69 -0.44 -8.07 -9.58
CA ALA A 69 -0.99 -8.32 -10.92
C ALA A 69 -2.46 -8.77 -10.86
N ILE A 70 -2.79 -9.66 -9.93
CA ILE A 70 -4.18 -10.11 -9.69
C ILE A 70 -5.05 -8.93 -9.24
N GLY A 71 -4.58 -8.14 -8.26
CA GLY A 71 -5.29 -6.96 -7.76
C GLY A 71 -5.55 -5.93 -8.85
N ILE A 72 -4.56 -5.60 -9.67
CA ILE A 72 -4.71 -4.66 -10.80
C ILE A 72 -5.73 -5.19 -11.82
N ARG A 73 -5.70 -6.49 -12.12
CA ARG A 73 -6.62 -7.09 -13.10
C ARG A 73 -8.07 -7.06 -12.61
N LEU A 74 -8.30 -7.35 -11.33
CA LEU A 74 -9.63 -7.27 -10.73
C LEU A 74 -10.12 -5.81 -10.68
N ALA A 75 -9.31 -4.89 -10.16
CA ALA A 75 -9.67 -3.48 -10.04
C ALA A 75 -10.02 -2.80 -11.38
N LYS A 76 -9.42 -3.24 -12.50
CA LYS A 76 -9.71 -2.70 -13.84
C LYS A 76 -10.96 -3.29 -14.50
N LYS A 77 -11.46 -4.43 -14.03
CA LYS A 77 -12.55 -5.17 -14.68
C LYS A 77 -13.91 -4.98 -14.02
N VAL A 78 -13.93 -4.67 -12.74
CA VAL A 78 -15.16 -4.56 -11.94
C VAL A 78 -15.94 -3.30 -12.34
N GLU A 79 -17.27 -3.43 -12.42
CA GLU A 79 -18.16 -2.31 -12.71
C GLU A 79 -18.27 -1.36 -11.50
N MET A 80 -18.54 -0.07 -11.75
CA MET A 80 -18.66 0.91 -10.66
C MET A 80 -19.82 0.61 -9.69
N THR A 81 -20.79 -0.20 -10.12
CA THR A 81 -21.92 -0.73 -9.35
C THR A 81 -21.50 -1.80 -8.33
N GLU A 82 -20.49 -2.59 -8.66
CA GLU A 82 -19.95 -3.71 -7.86
C GLU A 82 -18.77 -3.29 -6.97
N MET A 83 -18.45 -1.99 -6.93
CA MET A 83 -17.37 -1.45 -6.08
C MET A 83 -17.49 -1.87 -4.60
N PRO A 84 -18.70 -1.92 -3.97
CA PRO A 84 -18.82 -2.40 -2.59
C PRO A 84 -18.33 -3.85 -2.39
N GLU A 85 -18.59 -4.74 -3.36
CA GLU A 85 -18.20 -6.16 -3.27
C GLU A 85 -16.68 -6.33 -3.43
N LEU A 86 -16.09 -5.60 -4.37
CA LEU A 86 -14.63 -5.58 -4.55
C LEU A 86 -13.93 -5.10 -3.27
N VAL A 87 -14.43 -4.03 -2.64
CA VAL A 87 -13.87 -3.49 -1.39
C VAL A 87 -13.99 -4.52 -0.26
N ALA A 88 -15.12 -5.24 -0.15
CA ALA A 88 -15.32 -6.26 0.86
C ALA A 88 -14.30 -7.40 0.74
N ILE A 89 -14.10 -7.92 -0.48
CA ILE A 89 -13.11 -8.98 -0.76
C ILE A 89 -11.69 -8.51 -0.42
N LEU A 90 -11.32 -7.28 -0.82
CA LEU A 90 -10.00 -6.72 -0.51
C LEU A 90 -9.77 -6.60 1.00
N HIS A 91 -10.80 -6.19 1.77
CA HIS A 91 -10.71 -6.17 3.24
C HIS A 91 -10.58 -7.57 3.85
N SER A 92 -11.25 -8.59 3.29
CA SER A 92 -11.08 -9.98 3.74
C SER A 92 -9.63 -10.46 3.55
N PHE A 93 -8.98 -10.10 2.44
CA PHE A 93 -7.56 -10.41 2.23
C PHE A 93 -6.64 -9.69 3.21
N VAL A 94 -6.94 -8.43 3.58
CA VAL A 94 -6.19 -7.71 4.62
C VAL A 94 -6.32 -8.42 5.97
N GLY A 95 -7.52 -8.88 6.33
CA GLY A 95 -7.73 -9.66 7.55
C GLY A 95 -6.94 -10.97 7.55
N LEU A 96 -6.95 -11.71 6.44
CA LEU A 96 -6.19 -12.95 6.29
C LEU A 96 -4.67 -12.74 6.34
N ALA A 97 -4.17 -11.60 5.85
CA ALA A 97 -2.74 -11.30 5.89
C ALA A 97 -2.25 -10.89 7.30
N ALA A 98 -3.15 -10.47 8.19
CA ALA A 98 -2.80 -9.98 9.52
C ALA A 98 -2.75 -11.07 10.61
N VAL A 99 -3.39 -12.22 10.36
CA VAL A 99 -3.49 -13.37 11.29
C VAL A 99 -2.57 -14.49 10.82
#